data_AF-A0A7W1SIR7-F1
#
_entry.id   AF-A0A7W1SIR7-F1
#
_cell.length_a   1.000
_cell.length_b   1.000
_cell.length_c   1.000
_cell.angle_alpha   90.00
_cell.angle_beta   90.00
_cell.angle_gamma   90.00
#
_symmetry.space_group_name_H-M   'P 1'
#
loop_
_entity.id
_entity.type
_entity.pdbx_description
1 polymer ?
#
loop_
_entity_poly.entity_id
_entity_poly.type
_entity_poly.pdbx_seq_one_letter_code
_entity_poly.pdbx_strand_id
1 'polypeptide(L)'
;MTSLYCYDDAQARRFEPFALTRPVSELRMGARLIRERWELATGREARGFAGAAHLDDFEESGAPGAVLDAIPAGALLVNARFAPSLARCETDADVSEFGERVVAVRLTERLDAHVLRDGTFSLDTLATGRP
;
A
#
# COMPACT_ATOMS: atom_id res chain seq x y z
N MET A 1 2.43 -9.99 14.95
CA MET A 1 3.30 -9.42 13.89
C MET A 1 2.44 -8.49 13.06
N THR A 2 2.85 -7.24 12.83
CA THR A 2 2.09 -6.30 11.98
C THR A 2 2.27 -6.66 10.51
N SER A 3 1.14 -6.80 9.80
CA SER A 3 1.04 -7.07 8.36
C SER A 3 1.16 -5.80 7.53
N LEU A 4 1.59 -5.96 6.27
CA LEU A 4 1.73 -4.88 5.29
C LEU A 4 0.60 -4.96 4.24
N TYR A 5 0.04 -3.81 3.86
CA TYR A 5 -0.92 -3.69 2.76
C TYR A 5 -0.53 -2.54 1.84
N CYS A 6 -0.56 -2.78 0.53
CA CYS A 6 -0.26 -1.75 -0.46
C CYS A 6 -1.54 -1.07 -0.93
N TYR A 7 -1.49 0.23 -1.19
CA TYR A 7 -2.62 1.03 -1.63
C TYR A 7 -2.29 1.83 -2.89
N ASP A 8 -3.16 1.73 -3.89
CA ASP A 8 -3.10 2.50 -5.12
C ASP A 8 -3.97 3.76 -5.00
N ASP A 9 -3.33 4.92 -4.86
CA ASP A 9 -4.02 6.20 -4.89
C ASP A 9 -4.44 6.62 -6.32
N ALA A 10 -5.14 7.76 -6.40
CA ALA A 10 -5.66 8.31 -7.65
C ALA A 10 -4.59 8.53 -8.73
N GLN A 11 -3.33 8.76 -8.34
CA GLN A 11 -2.23 8.92 -9.30
C GLN A 11 -1.67 7.56 -9.72
N ALA A 12 -1.59 6.59 -8.81
CA ALA A 12 -1.12 5.23 -9.10
C ALA A 12 -1.98 4.60 -10.20
N ARG A 13 -3.29 4.79 -10.09
CA ARG A 13 -4.31 4.28 -11.03
C ARG A 13 -4.20 4.84 -12.45
N ARG A 14 -3.44 5.92 -12.65
CA ARG A 14 -3.21 6.54 -13.96
C ARG A 14 -1.97 6.01 -14.66
N PHE A 15 -1.26 5.04 -14.09
CA PHE A 15 -0.06 4.45 -14.68
C PHE A 15 -0.42 3.48 -15.82
N GLU A 16 -1.18 3.95 -16.79
CA GLU A 16 -1.54 3.18 -17.97
C GLU A 16 -0.29 2.91 -18.84
N PRO A 17 -0.21 1.71 -19.46
CA PRO A 17 -1.21 0.64 -19.44
C PRO A 17 -1.14 -0.29 -18.21
N PHE A 18 -0.17 -0.09 -17.31
CA PHE A 18 0.15 -1.04 -16.25
C PHE A 18 -0.92 -1.13 -15.15
N ALA A 19 -1.47 0.00 -14.72
CA ALA A 19 -2.53 0.04 -13.70
C ALA A 19 -3.85 -0.61 -14.16
N LEU A 20 -3.99 -0.91 -15.46
CA LEU A 20 -5.14 -1.64 -16.00
C LEU A 20 -5.02 -3.16 -15.83
N THR A 21 -3.82 -3.67 -15.60
CA THR A 21 -3.56 -5.12 -15.59
C THR A 21 -2.99 -5.64 -14.28
N ARG A 22 -2.54 -4.75 -13.39
CA ARG A 22 -2.01 -5.09 -12.07
C ARG A 22 -2.02 -3.92 -11.10
N PRO A 23 -2.01 -4.19 -9.78
CA PRO A 23 -1.76 -3.15 -8.80
C PRO A 23 -0.34 -2.57 -8.95
N VAL A 24 -0.19 -1.29 -8.67
CA VAL A 24 1.09 -0.57 -8.87
C VAL A 24 2.19 -1.15 -8.00
N SER A 25 1.85 -1.75 -6.86
CA SER A 25 2.80 -2.44 -5.98
C SER A 25 3.55 -3.59 -6.67
N GLU A 26 2.96 -4.21 -7.70
CA GLU A 26 3.56 -5.30 -8.48
C GLU A 26 4.30 -4.79 -9.73
N LEU A 27 4.58 -3.48 -9.84
CA LEU A 27 5.51 -2.94 -10.83
C LEU A 27 6.95 -3.02 -10.35
N ARG A 28 7.85 -3.33 -11.29
CA ARG A 28 9.28 -3.46 -11.03
C ARG A 28 9.95 -2.09 -10.99
N MET A 29 10.56 -1.75 -9.87
CA MET A 29 11.38 -0.56 -9.67
C MET A 29 12.84 -0.94 -9.43
N GLY A 30 13.62 -0.88 -10.51
CA GLY A 30 14.99 -1.41 -10.56
C GLY A 30 14.97 -2.94 -10.56
N ALA A 31 15.55 -3.57 -9.53
CA ALA A 31 15.67 -5.02 -9.43
C ALA A 31 14.55 -5.71 -8.62
N ARG A 32 13.60 -4.95 -8.05
CA ARG A 32 12.55 -5.46 -7.16
C ARG A 32 11.20 -4.85 -7.49
N LEU A 33 10.11 -5.53 -7.15
CA LEU A 33 8.77 -4.96 -7.16
C LEU A 33 8.65 -3.89 -6.07
N ILE A 34 7.76 -2.92 -6.25
CA ILE A 34 7.54 -1.89 -5.21
C ILE A 34 7.12 -2.54 -3.88
N ARG A 35 6.24 -3.56 -3.91
CA ARG A 35 5.88 -4.37 -2.75
C ARG A 35 7.11 -4.99 -2.08
N GLU A 36 7.96 -5.69 -2.82
CA GLU A 36 9.17 -6.34 -2.28
C GLU A 36 10.10 -5.32 -1.60
N ARG A 37 10.16 -4.08 -2.10
CA ARG A 37 10.95 -3.01 -1.48
C ARG A 37 10.36 -2.62 -0.13
N TRP A 38 9.04 -2.50 -0.03
CA TRP A 38 8.37 -2.26 1.25
C TRP A 38 8.55 -3.41 2.24
N GLU A 39 8.46 -4.66 1.77
CA GLU A 39 8.67 -5.84 2.60
C GLU A 39 10.10 -5.86 3.17
N LEU A 40 11.10 -5.54 2.34
CA LEU A 40 12.50 -5.43 2.78
C LEU A 40 12.72 -4.26 3.74
N ALA A 41 12.22 -3.07 3.41
CA ALA A 41 12.40 -1.87 4.21
C ALA A 41 11.76 -2.02 5.60
N THR A 42 10.62 -2.71 5.70
CA THR A 42 9.85 -2.84 6.95
C THR A 42 10.11 -4.17 7.66
N GLY A 43 10.62 -5.19 6.97
CA GLY A 43 10.69 -6.57 7.44
C GLY A 43 9.32 -7.20 7.67
N ARG A 44 8.29 -6.79 6.91
CA ARG A 44 6.90 -7.26 7.02
C ARG A 44 6.45 -7.87 5.71
N GLU A 45 5.70 -8.97 5.77
CA GLU A 45 5.11 -9.59 4.59
C GLU A 45 3.84 -8.83 4.17
N ALA A 46 3.69 -8.60 2.86
CA ALA A 46 2.45 -8.05 2.31
C ALA A 46 1.34 -9.11 2.36
N ARG A 47 0.17 -8.72 2.86
CA ARG A 47 -1.00 -9.61 3.00
C ARG A 47 -2.16 -9.23 2.09
N GLY A 48 -2.08 -8.08 1.42
CA GLY A 48 -3.08 -7.66 0.45
C GLY A 48 -2.71 -6.35 -0.24
N PHE A 49 -3.47 -6.00 -1.27
CA PHE A 49 -3.46 -4.67 -1.88
C PHE A 49 -4.88 -4.08 -2.00
N ALA A 50 -4.99 -2.77 -1.90
CA ALA A 50 -6.21 -2.01 -2.16
C ALA A 50 -6.03 -1.25 -3.49
N GLY A 51 -6.65 -1.76 -4.55
CA GLY A 51 -6.51 -1.27 -5.92
C GLY A 51 -7.82 -0.78 -6.54
N ALA A 52 -7.81 -0.59 -7.87
CA ALA A 52 -9.02 -0.37 -8.64
C ALA A 52 -9.87 -1.65 -8.73
N ALA A 53 -11.20 -1.50 -8.82
CA ALA A 53 -12.15 -2.63 -8.76
C ALA A 53 -11.95 -3.68 -9.87
N HIS A 54 -11.44 -3.31 -11.04
CA HIS A 54 -11.14 -4.27 -12.11
C HIS A 54 -9.96 -5.20 -11.79
N LEU A 55 -9.27 -4.99 -10.67
CA LEU A 55 -8.14 -5.81 -10.19
C LEU A 55 -8.54 -6.72 -9.02
N ASP A 56 -9.80 -6.81 -8.64
CA ASP A 56 -10.25 -7.62 -7.50
C ASP A 56 -9.86 -9.10 -7.63
N ASP A 57 -9.94 -9.61 -8.86
CA ASP A 57 -9.60 -10.99 -9.22
C ASP A 57 -8.16 -11.11 -9.76
N PHE A 58 -7.30 -10.10 -9.53
CA PHE A 58 -5.90 -10.18 -9.93
C PHE A 58 -5.21 -11.34 -9.19
N GLU A 59 -4.68 -12.27 -9.98
CA GLU A 59 -3.96 -13.44 -9.48
C GLU A 59 -2.61 -13.57 -10.20
N GLU A 60 -1.53 -13.58 -9.43
CA GLU A 60 -0.18 -13.85 -9.91
C GLU A 60 0.58 -14.61 -8.83
N SER A 61 1.39 -15.59 -9.24
CA SER A 61 2.18 -16.38 -8.30
C SER A 61 3.08 -15.50 -7.43
N GLY A 62 2.87 -15.55 -6.11
CA GLY A 62 3.62 -14.76 -5.14
C GLY A 62 3.15 -13.32 -4.95
N ALA A 63 2.12 -12.87 -5.66
CA ALA A 63 1.46 -11.60 -5.38
C ALA A 63 0.36 -11.79 -4.31
N PRO A 64 0.22 -10.87 -3.36
CA PRO A 64 -0.92 -10.89 -2.45
C PRO A 64 -2.22 -10.55 -3.21
N GLY A 65 -3.35 -11.10 -2.77
CA GLY A 65 -4.66 -10.81 -3.35
C GLY A 65 -5.21 -9.42 -2.98
N ALA A 66 -6.30 -9.02 -3.63
CA ALA A 66 -6.99 -7.78 -3.28
C ALA A 66 -7.62 -7.88 -1.89
N VAL A 67 -7.55 -6.81 -1.09
CA VAL A 67 -8.31 -6.70 0.16
C VAL A 67 -9.68 -6.08 -0.12
N LEU A 68 -10.75 -6.85 0.11
CA LEU A 68 -12.12 -6.43 -0.23
C LEU A 68 -12.94 -6.01 0.99
N ASP A 69 -12.67 -6.61 2.16
CA ASP A 69 -13.45 -6.33 3.37
C ASP A 69 -12.81 -5.21 4.19
N ALA A 70 -11.69 -5.49 4.86
CA ALA A 70 -11.03 -4.51 5.70
C ALA A 70 -9.59 -4.88 6.02
N ILE A 71 -8.86 -3.84 6.40
CA ILE A 71 -7.49 -3.93 6.87
C ILE A 71 -7.51 -3.87 8.41
N PRO A 72 -6.87 -4.83 9.10
CA PRO A 72 -6.94 -4.90 10.56
C PRO A 72 -6.16 -3.76 11.22
N ALA A 73 -6.57 -3.39 12.43
CA ALA A 73 -5.81 -2.50 13.30
C ALA A 73 -4.38 -3.04 13.51
N GLY A 74 -3.44 -2.12 13.64
CA GLY A 74 -2.01 -2.39 13.77
C GLY A 74 -1.33 -2.77 12.47
N ALA A 75 -2.03 -2.90 11.33
CA ALA A 75 -1.45 -3.11 10.01
C ALA A 75 -0.74 -1.85 9.50
N LEU A 76 0.28 -2.03 8.66
CA LEU A 76 0.95 -0.94 7.96
C LEU A 76 0.36 -0.80 6.56
N LEU A 77 -0.32 0.32 6.29
CA LEU A 77 -0.83 0.68 4.97
C LEU A 77 0.19 1.57 4.27
N VAL A 78 0.62 1.20 3.06
CA VAL A 78 1.66 1.90 2.32
C VAL A 78 1.21 2.34 0.94
N ASN A 79 1.70 3.50 0.49
CA ASN A 79 1.40 4.00 -0.84
C ASN A 79 2.25 3.29 -1.91
N ALA A 80 1.60 2.67 -2.88
CA ALA A 80 2.25 1.93 -3.96
C ALA A 80 3.04 2.81 -4.94
N ARG A 81 2.89 4.14 -4.93
CA ARG A 81 3.74 5.06 -5.72
C ARG A 81 5.07 5.38 -5.07
N PHE A 82 5.28 4.98 -3.81
CA PHE A 82 6.54 5.19 -3.14
C PHE A 82 7.36 3.90 -3.15
N ALA A 83 8.58 3.98 -3.69
CA ALA A 83 9.53 2.89 -3.70
C ALA A 83 10.63 3.18 -2.66
N PRO A 84 10.53 2.64 -1.42
CA PRO A 84 11.50 2.93 -0.37
C PRO A 84 12.89 2.41 -0.73
N SER A 85 13.92 2.92 -0.04
CA SER A 85 15.27 2.32 -0.10
C SER A 85 15.22 0.85 0.34
N LEU A 86 16.19 0.05 -0.12
CA LEU A 86 16.32 -1.35 0.30
C LEU A 86 16.92 -1.48 1.71
N ALA A 87 17.52 -0.40 2.24
CA ALA A 87 17.96 -0.37 3.62
C ALA A 87 16.76 -0.50 4.55
N ARG A 88 16.91 -1.29 5.61
CA ARG A 88 15.86 -1.43 6.61
C ARG A 88 15.60 -0.08 7.27
N CYS A 89 14.35 0.35 7.28
CA CYS A 89 13.89 1.50 8.02
C CYS A 89 13.20 0.99 9.30
N GLU A 90 13.59 1.53 10.45
CA GLU A 90 12.80 1.34 11.67
C GLU A 90 11.47 2.07 11.49
N THR A 91 10.47 1.35 11.00
CA THR A 91 9.08 1.83 10.84
C THR A 91 8.28 1.55 12.10
N ASP A 92 8.85 1.89 13.26
CA ASP A 92 8.09 1.92 14.52
C ASP A 92 7.28 3.21 14.67
N ALA A 93 7.50 4.19 13.80
CA ALA A 93 6.62 5.34 13.68
C ALA A 93 5.22 4.93 13.20
N ASP A 94 4.20 5.58 13.75
CA ASP A 94 2.81 5.42 13.32
C ASP A 94 2.57 6.03 11.94
N VAL A 95 3.36 7.03 11.56
CA VAL A 95 3.29 7.72 10.27
C VAL A 95 4.70 7.83 9.70
N SER A 96 4.86 7.49 8.42
CA SER A 96 6.11 7.71 7.68
C SER A 96 5.86 8.68 6.52
N GLU A 97 6.76 9.64 6.37
CA GLU A 97 6.66 10.72 5.40
C GLU A 97 7.88 10.74 4.46
N PHE A 98 7.67 11.21 3.25
CA PHE A 98 8.74 11.55 2.32
C PHE A 98 8.47 12.91 1.68
N GLY A 99 9.26 13.91 2.09
CA GLY A 99 8.94 15.31 1.80
C GLY A 99 7.62 15.67 2.48
N GLU A 100 6.68 16.23 1.72
CA GLU A 100 5.36 16.66 2.21
C GLU A 100 4.28 15.57 2.05
N ARG A 101 4.66 14.32 1.82
CA ARG A 101 3.71 13.22 1.54
C ARG A 101 3.81 12.13 2.57
N VAL A 102 2.66 11.73 3.12
CA VAL A 102 2.56 10.49 3.89
C VAL A 102 2.67 9.29 2.93
N VAL A 103 3.64 8.41 3.20
CA VAL A 103 3.94 7.22 2.38
C VAL A 103 3.55 5.92 3.07
N ALA A 104 3.43 5.92 4.39
CA ALA A 104 2.94 4.79 5.17
C ALA A 104 2.25 5.26 6.45
N VAL A 105 1.21 4.54 6.87
CA VAL A 105 0.53 4.75 8.14
C VAL A 105 0.27 3.40 8.80
N ARG A 106 0.57 3.30 10.08
CA ARG A 106 0.13 2.21 10.94
C ARG A 106 -1.31 2.49 11.37
N LEU A 107 -2.21 1.60 10.99
CA LEU A 107 -3.62 1.74 11.33
C LEU A 107 -3.80 1.59 12.84
N THR A 108 -4.45 2.56 13.48
CA THR A 108 -4.83 2.49 14.90
C THR A 108 -6.11 1.67 15.09
N GLU A 109 -6.97 1.66 14.08
CA GLU A 109 -8.25 0.94 14.05
C GLU A 109 -8.40 0.11 12.76
N ARG A 110 -9.44 -0.71 12.71
CA ARG A 110 -9.78 -1.46 11.49
C ARG A 110 -10.28 -0.48 10.43
N LEU A 111 -9.66 -0.51 9.25
CA LEU A 111 -10.05 0.33 8.11
C LEU A 111 -10.89 -0.49 7.13
N ASP A 112 -12.11 -0.05 6.83
CA ASP A 112 -12.93 -0.61 5.76
C ASP A 112 -12.20 -0.43 4.42
N ALA A 113 -11.93 -1.53 3.70
CA ALA A 113 -11.19 -1.47 2.45
C ALA A 113 -11.97 -0.73 1.35
N HIS A 114 -13.30 -0.60 1.49
CA HIS A 114 -14.15 0.06 0.52
C HIS A 114 -13.80 1.55 0.36
N VAL A 115 -13.29 2.22 1.40
CA VAL A 115 -12.91 3.65 1.32
C VAL A 115 -11.70 3.89 0.44
N LEU A 116 -10.88 2.85 0.21
CA LEU A 116 -9.69 2.93 -0.64
C LEU A 116 -10.02 2.70 -2.12
N ARG A 117 -11.25 2.31 -2.46
CA ARG A 117 -11.57 1.75 -3.80
C ARG A 117 -11.63 2.75 -4.92
N ASP A 118 -11.85 4.03 -4.66
CA ASP A 118 -11.84 5.08 -5.68
C ASP A 118 -10.47 5.75 -5.85
N GLY A 119 -9.52 5.44 -4.96
CA GLY A 119 -8.17 6.01 -4.95
C GLY A 119 -8.11 7.46 -4.46
N THR A 120 -9.23 8.05 -4.07
CA THR A 120 -9.29 9.43 -3.58
C THR A 120 -8.88 9.54 -2.12
N PHE A 121 -8.89 8.41 -1.40
CA PHE A 121 -8.42 8.33 -0.02
C PHE A 121 -6.96 8.78 0.09
N SER A 122 -6.69 9.70 1.00
CA SER A 122 -5.35 10.19 1.29
C SER A 122 -4.87 9.57 2.59
N LEU A 123 -3.62 9.11 2.64
CA LEU A 123 -3.04 8.64 3.90
C LEU A 123 -2.85 9.77 4.92
N ASP A 124 -2.86 11.03 4.47
CA ASP A 124 -2.74 12.21 5.32
C ASP A 124 -3.98 12.36 6.25
N THR A 125 -5.15 11.86 5.85
CA THR A 125 -6.35 11.85 6.72
C THR A 125 -6.13 10.94 7.93
N LEU A 126 -5.55 9.76 7.72
CA LEU A 126 -5.19 8.82 8.79
C LEU A 126 -4.07 9.37 9.67
N ALA A 127 -3.07 10.02 9.09
CA ALA A 127 -1.95 10.59 9.83
C ALA A 127 -2.37 11.72 10.79
N THR A 128 -3.41 12.47 10.45
CA THR A 128 -3.92 13.59 11.25
C THR A 128 -5.01 13.20 12.25
N GLY A 129 -5.40 11.92 12.29
CA GLY A 129 -6.45 11.43 13.19
C GLY A 129 -7.84 12.00 12.90
N ARG A 130 -8.11 12.43 11.66
CA ARG A 130 -9.44 12.88 11.23
C ARG A 130 -9.98 11.96 10.13
N PRO A 131 -11.19 11.39 10.29
CA PRO A 131 -11.87 10.70 9.20
C PRO A 131 -12.19 11.64 8.05
#